data_AF-A0A928XYY7-F1
#
_entry.id   AF-A0A928XYY7-F1
#
_cell.length_a   1.000
_cell.length_b   1.000
_cell.length_c   1.000
_cell.angle_alpha   90.00
_cell.angle_beta   90.00
_cell.angle_gamma   90.00
#
_symmetry.space_group_name_H-M   'P 1'
#
loop_
_entity.id
_entity.type
_entity.pdbx_description
1 polymer ?
#
loop_
_entity_poly.entity_id
_entity_poly.type
_entity_poly.pdbx_seq_one_letter_code
_entity_poly.pdbx_strand_id
1 'polypeptide(L)'
;MRRLAQIEFNNSMHKASLFSAVVFLFAAISAQATVTLQFSTASAKLTNIQNAAGTAAGGLRWGIVVDTTNNGFDANGLNYDGFTFPAAGSGLFLSKGDGSATTDDFFYFAATGNTTLASAGGTDSGTNVISQLAGLPLSGGVTAGDQFALIWFDTTTANVGDKYGFYTDPSFVIPNDGNTVNFNSTVLGPDPVRLASNTFGVPEPSRVAFFALGLLGFLARRRR
;
A
#
# COMPACT_ATOMS: atom_id res chain seq x y z
N MET A 1 -69.87 9.13 -14.20
CA MET A 1 -68.76 9.99 -13.73
C MET A 1 -67.96 9.41 -12.57
N ARG A 2 -68.56 8.75 -11.55
CA ARG A 2 -67.78 8.18 -10.42
C ARG A 2 -66.77 7.07 -10.77
N ARG A 3 -67.01 6.26 -11.82
CA ARG A 3 -66.10 5.18 -12.22
C ARG A 3 -64.79 5.64 -12.88
N LEU A 4 -64.75 6.83 -13.50
CA LEU A 4 -63.54 7.36 -14.14
C LEU A 4 -62.54 7.89 -13.10
N ALA A 5 -63.03 8.59 -12.06
CA ALA A 5 -62.18 9.09 -10.96
C ALA A 5 -61.50 7.98 -10.15
N GLN A 6 -62.14 6.79 -10.04
CA GLN A 6 -61.59 5.68 -9.28
C GLN A 6 -60.46 4.93 -10.01
N ILE A 7 -60.44 4.98 -11.35
CA ILE A 7 -59.37 4.37 -12.17
C ILE A 7 -58.10 5.25 -12.16
N GLU A 8 -58.25 6.57 -12.19
CA GLU A 8 -57.10 7.49 -12.12
C GLU A 8 -56.41 7.47 -10.76
N PHE A 9 -57.16 7.27 -9.66
CA PHE A 9 -56.59 7.18 -8.32
C PHE A 9 -55.70 5.93 -8.13
N ASN A 10 -56.13 4.77 -8.66
CA ASN A 10 -55.35 3.53 -8.58
C ASN A 10 -54.05 3.60 -9.43
N ASN A 11 -54.10 4.26 -10.59
CA ASN A 11 -52.92 4.44 -11.43
C ASN A 11 -51.89 5.42 -10.84
N SER A 12 -52.32 6.34 -9.98
CA SER A 12 -51.44 7.28 -9.27
C SER A 12 -50.66 6.59 -8.13
N MET A 13 -51.31 5.72 -7.34
CA MET A 13 -50.64 4.99 -6.25
C MET A 13 -49.58 4.00 -6.75
N HIS A 14 -49.80 3.31 -7.88
CA HIS A 14 -48.80 2.40 -8.43
C HIS A 14 -47.54 3.11 -8.94
N LYS A 15 -47.68 4.34 -9.45
CA LYS A 15 -46.54 5.15 -9.92
C LYS A 15 -45.69 5.70 -8.77
N ALA A 16 -46.32 6.11 -7.67
CA ALA A 16 -45.62 6.57 -6.47
C ALA A 16 -44.82 5.44 -5.78
N SER A 17 -45.35 4.21 -5.78
CA SER A 17 -44.66 3.03 -5.24
C SER A 17 -43.46 2.60 -6.08
N LEU A 18 -43.56 2.66 -7.42
CA LEU A 18 -42.44 2.35 -8.32
C LEU A 18 -41.31 3.38 -8.24
N PHE A 19 -41.63 4.66 -8.08
CA PHE A 19 -40.61 5.71 -7.98
C PHE A 19 -39.81 5.63 -6.67
N SER A 20 -40.44 5.21 -5.57
CA SER A 20 -39.77 5.04 -4.28
C SER A 20 -38.82 3.83 -4.23
N ALA A 21 -39.10 2.76 -4.98
CA ALA A 21 -38.22 1.58 -5.06
C ALA A 21 -36.94 1.85 -5.88
N VAL A 22 -37.01 2.70 -6.91
CA VAL A 22 -35.84 3.06 -7.74
C VAL A 22 -34.86 3.97 -6.99
N VAL A 23 -35.35 4.86 -6.12
CA VAL A 23 -34.50 5.73 -5.29
C VAL A 23 -33.78 4.96 -4.18
N PHE A 24 -34.39 3.90 -3.62
CA PHE A 24 -33.74 3.06 -2.60
C PHE A 24 -32.62 2.16 -3.17
N LEU A 25 -32.65 1.86 -4.47
CA LEU A 25 -31.65 1.00 -5.12
C LEU A 25 -30.34 1.76 -5.44
N PHE A 26 -30.39 3.09 -5.60
CA PHE A 26 -29.20 3.92 -5.84
C PHE A 26 -28.45 4.32 -4.56
N ALA A 27 -29.04 4.09 -3.38
CA ALA A 27 -28.40 4.30 -2.09
C ALA A 27 -27.71 3.05 -1.54
N ALA A 28 -27.56 1.99 -2.35
CA ALA A 28 -26.64 0.90 -2.07
C ALA A 28 -25.21 1.42 -2.24
N ILE A 29 -24.76 2.21 -1.25
CA ILE A 29 -23.38 2.66 -1.11
C ILE A 29 -22.53 1.39 -1.18
N SER A 30 -21.62 1.34 -2.14
CA SER A 30 -20.65 0.25 -2.28
C SER A 30 -19.84 0.19 -0.99
N ALA A 31 -20.23 -0.69 -0.07
CA ALA A 31 -19.39 -1.07 1.05
C ALA A 31 -18.13 -1.68 0.43
N GLN A 32 -17.02 -0.95 0.50
CA GLN A 32 -15.75 -1.50 0.05
C GLN A 32 -15.34 -2.58 1.05
N ALA A 33 -15.07 -3.75 0.51
CA ALA A 33 -14.42 -4.83 1.21
C ALA A 33 -13.16 -4.30 1.90
N THR A 34 -13.03 -4.51 3.21
CA THR A 34 -11.82 -4.13 3.96
C THR A 34 -11.32 -5.26 4.81
N VAL A 35 -10.01 -5.34 4.95
CA VAL A 35 -9.34 -6.31 5.80
C VAL A 35 -8.49 -5.61 6.86
N THR A 36 -8.23 -6.32 7.96
CA THR A 36 -7.29 -5.86 9.00
C THR A 36 -6.12 -6.81 9.08
N LEU A 37 -4.91 -6.28 8.88
CA LEU A 37 -3.66 -7.02 9.02
C LEU A 37 -3.05 -6.70 10.38
N GLN A 38 -2.93 -7.69 11.25
CA GLN A 38 -2.39 -7.52 12.59
C GLN A 38 -0.98 -8.10 12.66
N PHE A 39 0.02 -7.25 12.90
CA PHE A 39 1.44 -7.64 12.98
C PHE A 39 1.95 -7.76 14.42
N SER A 40 1.27 -7.10 15.36
CA SER A 40 1.59 -7.16 16.77
C SER A 40 0.36 -7.33 17.64
N THR A 41 0.56 -8.06 18.73
CA THR A 41 -0.40 -8.31 19.81
C THR A 41 0.25 -8.09 21.18
N ALA A 42 -0.46 -8.39 22.26
CA ALA A 42 0.12 -8.41 23.59
C ALA A 42 1.24 -9.45 23.76
N SER A 43 1.22 -10.54 22.98
CA SER A 43 2.12 -11.70 23.19
C SER A 43 3.29 -11.76 22.21
N ALA A 44 3.21 -11.10 21.07
CA ALA A 44 4.25 -11.07 20.04
C ALA A 44 4.17 -9.73 19.28
N LYS A 45 5.32 -9.13 18.96
CA LYS A 45 5.38 -7.81 18.33
C LYS A 45 6.40 -7.80 17.20
N LEU A 46 6.04 -7.26 16.04
CA LEU A 46 6.99 -6.89 15.00
C LEU A 46 7.75 -5.64 15.46
N THR A 47 9.00 -5.80 15.85
CA THR A 47 9.85 -4.78 16.47
C THR A 47 11.17 -4.60 15.69
N ASN A 48 12.07 -3.80 16.23
CA ASN A 48 13.41 -3.57 15.66
C ASN A 48 13.38 -3.07 14.21
N ILE A 49 12.31 -2.35 13.85
CA ILE A 49 12.17 -1.57 12.63
C ILE A 49 12.95 -0.27 12.83
N GLN A 50 14.06 -0.15 12.13
CA GLN A 50 15.01 0.94 12.33
C GLN A 50 15.20 1.77 11.09
N ASN A 51 15.62 3.00 11.35
CA ASN A 51 16.02 3.95 10.34
C ASN A 51 17.38 3.52 9.73
N ALA A 52 17.87 4.21 8.72
CA ALA A 52 19.09 3.84 8.01
C ALA A 52 20.37 3.98 8.85
N ALA A 53 20.31 4.75 9.94
CA ALA A 53 21.41 4.93 10.88
C ALA A 53 21.44 3.85 11.99
N GLY A 54 20.53 2.88 11.95
CA GLY A 54 20.39 1.87 13.01
C GLY A 54 19.86 2.43 14.32
N THR A 55 19.20 3.58 14.25
CA THR A 55 18.52 4.16 15.40
C THR A 55 17.07 3.72 15.39
N ALA A 56 16.63 3.16 16.52
CA ALA A 56 15.23 2.94 16.75
C ALA A 56 14.54 4.26 17.13
N ALA A 57 14.27 5.09 16.12
CA ALA A 57 13.48 6.30 16.28
C ALA A 57 11.99 5.94 16.16
N GLY A 58 11.19 6.22 17.19
CA GLY A 58 9.74 6.14 17.04
C GLY A 58 9.26 7.13 15.98
N GLY A 59 8.13 6.85 15.34
CA GLY A 59 7.53 7.75 14.36
C GLY A 59 7.98 7.53 12.91
N LEU A 60 8.61 6.39 12.60
CA LEU A 60 8.86 6.02 11.21
C LEU A 60 7.54 5.81 10.49
N ARG A 61 7.42 6.38 9.29
CA ARG A 61 6.28 6.11 8.43
C ARG A 61 6.34 4.68 7.93
N TRP A 62 5.19 4.03 7.77
CA TRP A 62 5.14 2.68 7.20
C TRP A 62 3.83 2.44 6.43
N GLY A 63 3.82 1.36 5.66
CA GLY A 63 2.67 0.86 4.93
C GLY A 63 2.93 -0.56 4.44
N ILE A 64 2.13 -1.00 3.49
CA ILE A 64 2.36 -2.24 2.76
C ILE A 64 2.49 -1.96 1.26
N VAL A 65 3.16 -2.86 0.56
CA VAL A 65 3.17 -2.94 -0.90
C VAL A 65 2.56 -4.28 -1.27
N VAL A 66 1.53 -4.28 -2.11
CA VAL A 66 0.84 -5.49 -2.56
C VAL A 66 1.23 -5.78 -4.00
N ASP A 67 1.68 -7.00 -4.27
CA ASP A 67 1.91 -7.48 -5.63
C ASP A 67 0.57 -7.98 -6.20
N THR A 68 -0.02 -7.18 -7.10
CA THR A 68 -1.38 -7.43 -7.62
C THR A 68 -1.43 -8.45 -8.74
N THR A 69 -0.30 -8.93 -9.28
CA THR A 69 -0.28 -10.01 -10.27
C THR A 69 0.42 -11.27 -9.80
N ASN A 70 0.95 -11.26 -8.57
CA ASN A 70 1.69 -12.36 -7.95
C ASN A 70 2.88 -12.81 -8.81
N ASN A 71 3.56 -11.85 -9.45
CA ASN A 71 4.73 -12.09 -10.30
C ASN A 71 6.07 -11.83 -9.58
N GLY A 72 5.99 -11.41 -8.30
CA GLY A 72 7.10 -10.98 -7.45
C GLY A 72 7.30 -9.46 -7.51
N PHE A 73 7.60 -8.85 -6.35
CA PHE A 73 7.86 -7.41 -6.26
C PHE A 73 8.95 -6.94 -7.23
N ASP A 74 8.73 -5.79 -7.89
CA ASP A 74 9.69 -5.30 -8.86
C ASP A 74 11.06 -5.04 -8.23
N ALA A 75 12.11 -5.54 -8.90
CA ALA A 75 13.48 -5.57 -8.39
C ALA A 75 13.61 -6.13 -6.94
N ASN A 76 12.72 -7.03 -6.52
CA ASN A 76 12.61 -7.53 -5.14
C ASN A 76 12.36 -6.42 -4.10
N GLY A 77 11.68 -5.34 -4.49
CA GLY A 77 11.45 -4.17 -3.64
C GLY A 77 12.71 -3.36 -3.33
N LEU A 78 13.71 -3.41 -4.22
CA LEU A 78 14.98 -2.70 -4.05
C LEU A 78 15.08 -1.40 -4.85
N ASN A 79 14.23 -1.19 -5.85
CA ASN A 79 14.41 -0.09 -6.80
C ASN A 79 13.09 0.54 -7.25
N TYR A 80 12.38 1.18 -6.31
CA TYR A 80 11.26 2.05 -6.64
C TYR A 80 11.71 3.50 -6.82
N ASP A 81 11.01 4.25 -7.66
CA ASP A 81 11.12 5.69 -7.75
C ASP A 81 10.53 6.36 -6.50
N GLY A 82 10.99 7.57 -6.20
CA GLY A 82 10.37 8.39 -5.17
C GLY A 82 8.93 8.80 -5.55
N PHE A 83 8.06 8.94 -4.56
CA PHE A 83 6.65 9.27 -4.75
C PHE A 83 6.11 10.18 -3.65
N THR A 84 4.95 10.78 -3.92
CA THR A 84 4.20 11.52 -2.89
C THR A 84 3.28 10.56 -2.16
N PHE A 85 3.33 10.56 -0.82
CA PHE A 85 2.44 9.73 -0.03
C PHE A 85 0.97 9.99 -0.38
N PRO A 86 0.17 8.94 -0.65
CA PRO A 86 -1.25 9.09 -0.86
C PRO A 86 -1.92 9.53 0.44
N ALA A 87 -3.17 9.97 0.35
CA ALA A 87 -3.95 10.26 1.55
C ALA A 87 -4.08 8.99 2.42
N ALA A 88 -4.17 9.18 3.72
CA ALA A 88 -4.44 8.09 4.65
C ALA A 88 -5.68 7.29 4.19
N GLY A 89 -5.54 5.97 4.07
CA GLY A 89 -6.63 5.12 3.59
C GLY A 89 -6.70 4.95 2.07
N SER A 90 -5.73 5.48 1.33
CA SER A 90 -5.62 5.31 -0.12
C SER A 90 -4.25 4.76 -0.53
N GLY A 91 -4.17 4.30 -1.78
CA GLY A 91 -2.95 3.72 -2.34
C GLY A 91 -2.64 4.21 -3.74
N LEU A 92 -1.47 3.82 -4.24
CA LEU A 92 -0.98 4.14 -5.58
C LEU A 92 -0.09 3.00 -6.10
N PHE A 93 0.02 2.86 -7.41
CA PHE A 93 1.01 1.99 -8.02
C PHE A 93 2.40 2.63 -7.96
N LEU A 94 3.38 1.85 -7.51
CA LEU A 94 4.76 2.28 -7.50
C LEU A 94 5.32 2.31 -8.93
N SER A 95 6.36 3.12 -9.13
CA SER A 95 7.09 3.19 -10.40
C SER A 95 8.50 2.66 -10.19
N LYS A 96 9.10 2.11 -11.24
CA LYS A 96 10.46 1.59 -11.19
C LYS A 96 11.47 2.73 -11.07
N GLY A 97 12.53 2.52 -10.29
CA GLY A 97 13.61 3.48 -10.01
C GLY A 97 14.43 3.96 -11.23
N ASP A 98 14.09 3.53 -12.43
CA ASP A 98 14.75 3.87 -13.70
C ASP A 98 13.93 4.84 -14.56
N GLY A 99 12.83 5.39 -14.01
CA GLY A 99 11.90 6.26 -14.72
C GLY A 99 11.06 5.55 -15.78
N SER A 100 10.94 4.21 -15.71
CA SER A 100 10.07 3.43 -16.58
C SER A 100 8.61 3.38 -16.10
N ALA A 101 7.80 2.50 -16.68
CA ALA A 101 6.36 2.42 -16.43
C ALA A 101 6.04 2.02 -14.98
N THR A 102 4.82 2.35 -14.55
CA THR A 102 4.25 1.88 -13.28
C THR A 102 4.31 0.36 -13.18
N THR A 103 4.67 -0.14 -12.01
CA THR A 103 4.62 -1.57 -11.69
C THR A 103 3.21 -1.97 -11.32
N ASP A 104 3.01 -3.26 -11.09
CA ASP A 104 1.83 -3.85 -10.48
C ASP A 104 1.91 -3.91 -8.95
N ASP A 105 2.94 -3.27 -8.37
CA ASP A 105 3.11 -3.13 -6.93
C ASP A 105 2.29 -1.95 -6.42
N PHE A 106 1.24 -2.25 -5.66
CA PHE A 106 0.32 -1.26 -5.12
C PHE A 106 0.70 -0.91 -3.68
N PHE A 107 1.21 0.30 -3.47
CA PHE A 107 1.52 0.82 -2.15
C PHE A 107 0.27 1.34 -1.45
N TYR A 108 0.06 0.91 -0.21
CA TYR A 108 -0.97 1.42 0.68
C TYR A 108 -0.38 2.03 1.93
N PHE A 109 -0.68 3.31 2.17
CA PHE A 109 -0.15 4.04 3.31
C PHE A 109 -0.99 3.78 4.57
N ALA A 110 -0.33 3.38 5.66
CA ALA A 110 -1.01 3.17 6.93
C ALA A 110 -1.51 4.51 7.49
N ALA A 111 -2.82 4.67 7.64
CA ALA A 111 -3.45 5.91 8.11
C ALA A 111 -2.98 6.35 9.50
N THR A 112 -2.66 5.38 10.37
CA THR A 112 -2.07 5.59 11.70
C THR A 112 -0.56 5.37 11.69
N GLY A 113 0.08 5.57 10.53
CA GLY A 113 1.33 4.95 10.08
C GLY A 113 2.63 5.40 10.72
N ASN A 114 2.61 5.85 11.97
CA ASN A 114 3.83 6.04 12.72
C ASN A 114 4.11 4.78 13.53
N THR A 115 5.32 4.23 13.40
CA THR A 115 5.80 3.21 14.36
C THR A 115 5.72 3.80 15.76
N THR A 116 5.20 3.03 16.72
CA THR A 116 5.20 3.45 18.11
C THR A 116 6.44 2.90 18.80
N LEU A 117 7.03 3.66 19.73
CA LEU A 117 8.01 3.05 20.63
C LEU A 117 7.32 1.90 21.36
N ALA A 118 7.91 0.71 21.34
CA ALA A 118 7.35 -0.40 22.08
C ALA A 118 7.29 -0.02 23.56
N SER A 119 6.10 -0.11 24.16
CA SER A 119 6.04 -0.31 25.60
C SER A 119 6.62 -1.69 25.90
N ALA A 120 7.45 -1.79 26.95
CA ALA A 120 7.95 -3.08 27.42
C ALA A 120 6.76 -4.04 27.66
N GLY A 121 6.75 -5.19 26.98
CA GLY A 121 5.73 -6.22 27.14
C GLY A 121 5.70 -7.19 25.95
N GLY A 122 5.76 -8.50 26.26
CA GLY A 122 6.00 -9.61 25.33
C GLY A 122 7.34 -10.32 25.63
N THR A 123 7.68 -11.38 24.88
CA THR A 123 9.06 -11.93 24.86
C THR A 123 10.05 -10.98 24.18
N ASP A 124 9.54 -9.97 23.48
CA ASP A 124 10.32 -9.10 22.60
C ASP A 124 10.48 -7.73 23.25
N SER A 125 11.74 -7.32 23.42
CA SER A 125 12.16 -6.05 24.04
C SER A 125 12.51 -4.95 23.02
N GLY A 126 12.21 -5.17 21.74
CA GLY A 126 12.57 -4.26 20.66
C GLY A 126 11.73 -2.98 20.67
N THR A 127 12.32 -1.88 20.21
CA THR A 127 11.66 -0.58 19.98
C THR A 127 11.03 -0.54 18.58
N ASN A 128 10.17 0.45 18.30
CA ASN A 128 9.50 0.66 17.00
C ASN A 128 8.62 -0.50 16.53
N VAL A 129 7.37 -0.50 17.00
CA VAL A 129 6.39 -1.53 16.70
C VAL A 129 5.53 -1.12 15.52
N ILE A 130 5.36 -2.05 14.58
CA ILE A 130 4.27 -2.02 13.59
C ILE A 130 3.11 -2.85 14.17
N SER A 131 2.02 -2.19 14.51
CA SER A 131 0.91 -2.82 15.26
C SER A 131 -0.09 -3.52 14.36
N GLN A 132 -0.86 -2.74 13.61
CA GLN A 132 -1.88 -3.23 12.70
C GLN A 132 -2.12 -2.24 11.57
N LEU A 133 -2.51 -2.76 10.41
CA LEU A 133 -3.10 -2.03 9.31
C LEU A 133 -4.60 -2.34 9.28
N ALA A 134 -5.40 -1.44 9.86
CA ALA A 134 -6.85 -1.59 9.88
C ALA A 134 -7.48 -0.97 8.64
N GLY A 135 -8.51 -1.61 8.11
CA GLY A 135 -9.34 -1.07 7.04
C GLY A 135 -8.61 -0.95 5.70
N LEU A 136 -7.74 -1.91 5.36
CA LEU A 136 -7.14 -1.99 4.02
C LEU A 136 -8.25 -2.29 3.00
N PRO A 137 -8.57 -1.38 2.07
CA PRO A 137 -9.57 -1.62 1.04
C PRO A 137 -9.03 -2.59 -0.01
N LEU A 138 -9.82 -3.60 -0.36
CA LEU A 138 -9.52 -4.48 -1.50
C LEU A 138 -9.89 -3.76 -2.80
N SER A 139 -9.06 -2.79 -3.18
CA SER A 139 -9.25 -1.89 -4.32
C SER A 139 -7.94 -1.70 -5.09
N GLY A 140 -7.98 -1.05 -6.25
CA GLY A 140 -6.76 -0.82 -7.05
C GLY A 140 -6.13 -2.11 -7.59
N GLY A 141 -6.93 -3.16 -7.81
CA GLY A 141 -6.44 -4.47 -8.24
C GLY A 141 -6.03 -5.40 -7.11
N VAL A 142 -5.99 -4.92 -5.86
CA VAL A 142 -5.73 -5.75 -4.68
C VAL A 142 -6.87 -6.73 -4.44
N THR A 143 -6.54 -8.01 -4.35
CA THR A 143 -7.44 -9.12 -4.11
C THR A 143 -6.93 -10.04 -3.00
N ALA A 144 -7.83 -10.85 -2.45
CA ALA A 144 -7.44 -11.89 -1.51
C ALA A 144 -6.56 -12.94 -2.19
N GLY A 145 -5.47 -13.34 -1.54
CA GLY A 145 -4.46 -14.22 -2.10
C GLY A 145 -3.23 -13.49 -2.64
N ASP A 146 -3.29 -12.17 -2.81
CA ASP A 146 -2.13 -11.39 -3.24
C ASP A 146 -1.04 -11.35 -2.17
N GLN A 147 0.22 -11.42 -2.60
CA GLN A 147 1.35 -11.27 -1.71
C GLN A 147 1.54 -9.80 -1.33
N PHE A 148 1.98 -9.55 -0.11
CA PHE A 148 2.35 -8.20 0.31
C PHE A 148 3.68 -8.15 1.07
N ALA A 149 4.30 -6.98 1.05
CA ALA A 149 5.51 -6.65 1.78
C ALA A 149 5.22 -5.50 2.74
N LEU A 150 5.95 -5.45 3.84
CA LEU A 150 6.01 -4.29 4.71
C LEU A 150 7.07 -3.31 4.18
N ILE A 151 6.72 -2.04 4.14
CA ILE A 151 7.63 -0.95 3.79
C ILE A 151 7.64 0.11 4.89
N TRP A 152 8.81 0.61 5.27
CA TRP A 152 8.97 1.71 6.22
C TRP A 152 10.01 2.70 5.73
N PHE A 153 9.87 3.95 6.16
CA PHE A 153 10.64 5.07 5.61
C PHE A 153 11.57 5.64 6.68
N ASP A 154 12.82 5.92 6.30
CA ASP A 154 13.83 6.54 7.15
C ASP A 154 13.43 7.98 7.54
N THR A 155 12.72 8.65 6.64
CA THR A 155 12.24 10.02 6.79
C THR A 155 10.71 10.09 6.69
N THR A 156 10.16 11.29 6.79
CA THR A 156 8.73 11.55 6.57
C THR A 156 8.36 11.74 5.10
N THR A 157 9.31 11.50 4.19
CA THR A 157 9.17 11.63 2.74
C THR A 157 9.57 10.32 2.03
N ALA A 158 9.18 10.21 0.76
CA ALA A 158 9.63 9.14 -0.13
C ALA A 158 10.24 9.78 -1.38
N ASN A 159 11.16 10.72 -1.20
CA ASN A 159 11.82 11.40 -2.31
C ASN A 159 12.95 10.53 -2.88
N VAL A 160 13.37 10.86 -4.10
CA VAL A 160 14.58 10.28 -4.70
C VAL A 160 15.77 10.46 -3.75
N GLY A 161 16.49 9.36 -3.49
CA GLY A 161 17.62 9.34 -2.55
C GLY A 161 17.24 9.14 -1.08
N ASP A 162 15.96 9.24 -0.72
CA ASP A 162 15.50 8.84 0.62
C ASP A 162 15.64 7.33 0.80
N LYS A 163 15.80 6.91 2.05
CA LYS A 163 15.95 5.50 2.40
C LYS A 163 14.66 4.89 2.91
N TYR A 164 14.48 3.61 2.61
CA TYR A 164 13.37 2.80 3.08
C TYR A 164 13.84 1.39 3.41
N GLY A 165 13.06 0.69 4.22
CA GLY A 165 13.21 -0.74 4.43
C GLY A 165 12.05 -1.48 3.80
N PHE A 166 12.33 -2.72 3.39
CA PHE A 166 11.39 -3.58 2.71
C PHE A 166 11.50 -4.97 3.32
N TYR A 167 10.38 -5.52 3.77
CA TYR A 167 10.34 -6.83 4.43
C TYR A 167 9.25 -7.70 3.83
N THR A 168 9.66 -8.86 3.36
CA THR A 168 8.79 -9.89 2.81
C THR A 168 8.80 -11.12 3.70
N ASP A 169 7.68 -11.81 3.77
CA ASP A 169 7.55 -13.10 4.43
C ASP A 169 6.58 -13.96 3.61
N PRO A 170 6.84 -15.27 3.41
CA PRO A 170 5.93 -16.14 2.64
C PRO A 170 4.50 -16.20 3.18
N SER A 171 4.28 -15.89 4.46
CA SER A 171 2.95 -15.85 5.07
C SER A 171 2.20 -14.54 4.82
N PHE A 172 2.87 -13.50 4.31
CA PHE A 172 2.25 -12.20 4.03
C PHE A 172 1.40 -12.26 2.77
N VAL A 173 0.16 -12.71 2.98
CA VAL A 173 -0.86 -12.84 1.95
C VAL A 173 -2.12 -12.09 2.37
N ILE A 174 -2.72 -11.34 1.44
CA ILE A 174 -3.96 -10.60 1.68
C ILE A 174 -5.09 -11.61 1.97
N PRO A 175 -5.78 -11.49 3.12
CA PRO A 175 -6.84 -12.42 3.47
C PRO A 175 -8.14 -12.10 2.72
N ASN A 176 -9.10 -13.02 2.79
CA ASN A 176 -10.45 -12.78 2.29
C ASN A 176 -11.10 -11.59 3.01
N ASP A 177 -12.01 -10.90 2.33
CA ASP A 177 -12.74 -9.73 2.83
C ASP A 177 -13.36 -9.94 4.23
N GLY A 178 -13.37 -8.87 5.02
CA GLY A 178 -13.96 -8.81 6.36
C GLY A 178 -13.14 -9.49 7.44
N ASN A 179 -12.02 -10.12 7.09
CA ASN A 179 -11.19 -10.82 8.06
C ASN A 179 -10.19 -9.90 8.75
N THR A 180 -9.95 -10.21 10.02
CA THR A 180 -8.75 -9.80 10.74
C THR A 180 -7.80 -10.99 10.79
N VAL A 181 -6.62 -10.85 10.20
CA VAL A 181 -5.60 -11.91 10.19
C VAL A 181 -4.39 -11.47 10.98
N ASN A 182 -3.90 -12.39 11.81
CA ASN A 182 -2.79 -12.17 12.71
C ASN A 182 -1.53 -12.84 12.16
N PHE A 183 -0.48 -12.05 11.95
CA PHE A 183 0.81 -12.45 11.42
C PHE A 183 1.87 -12.65 12.52
N ASN A 184 1.50 -12.70 13.80
CA ASN A 184 2.41 -12.92 14.92
C ASN A 184 3.36 -14.12 14.76
N SER A 185 2.96 -15.17 14.02
CA SER A 185 3.80 -16.34 13.79
C SER A 185 5.11 -16.01 13.10
N THR A 186 5.17 -14.90 12.34
CA THR A 186 6.39 -14.44 11.66
C THR A 186 7.38 -13.74 12.59
N VAL A 187 6.97 -13.44 13.83
CA VAL A 187 7.73 -12.66 14.82
C VAL A 187 7.80 -13.38 16.17
N LEU A 188 7.79 -14.72 16.16
CA LEU A 188 7.96 -15.50 17.37
C LEU A 188 9.44 -15.52 17.81
N GLY A 189 9.75 -14.77 18.87
CA GLY A 189 11.07 -14.72 19.49
C GLY A 189 11.86 -13.45 19.18
N PRO A 190 13.13 -13.36 19.59
CA PRO A 190 13.94 -12.15 19.44
C PRO A 190 13.98 -11.69 17.97
N ASP A 191 13.25 -10.61 17.70
CA ASP A 191 13.07 -10.11 16.35
C ASP A 191 14.38 -9.48 15.83
N PRO A 192 14.92 -9.86 14.67
CA PRO A 192 16.16 -9.26 14.16
C PRO A 192 16.01 -7.77 13.87
N VAL A 193 17.14 -7.05 13.92
CA VAL A 193 17.20 -5.65 13.49
C VAL A 193 16.99 -5.55 11.99
N ARG A 194 15.98 -4.77 11.57
CA ARG A 194 15.67 -4.47 10.17
C ARG A 194 15.91 -3.00 9.90
N LEU A 195 16.92 -2.71 9.07
CA LEU A 195 17.31 -1.35 8.71
C LEU A 195 16.57 -0.88 7.45
N ALA A 196 16.33 0.44 7.35
CA ALA A 196 16.00 1.08 6.09
C ALA A 196 17.24 1.15 5.18
N SER A 197 17.59 0.03 4.55
CA SER A 197 18.81 -0.12 3.74
C SER A 197 18.65 0.23 2.26
N ASN A 198 17.42 0.25 1.77
CA ASN A 198 17.13 0.50 0.36
C ASN A 198 17.04 2.01 0.12
N THR A 199 17.29 2.44 -1.12
CA THR A 199 17.28 3.87 -1.50
C THR A 199 16.33 4.02 -2.68
N PHE A 200 15.45 5.02 -2.66
CA PHE A 200 14.61 5.33 -3.82
C PHE A 200 15.50 5.72 -5.00
N GLY A 201 15.23 5.10 -6.15
CA GLY A 201 15.99 5.23 -7.37
C GLY A 201 16.20 6.69 -7.73
N VAL A 202 17.43 7.01 -8.15
CA VAL A 202 17.72 8.26 -8.83
C VAL A 202 17.55 7.94 -10.32
N PRO A 203 16.63 8.60 -11.05
CA PRO A 203 16.52 8.41 -12.49
C PRO A 203 17.90 8.64 -13.09
N GLU A 204 18.56 7.59 -13.61
CA GLU A 204 19.96 7.65 -14.01
C GLU A 204 20.13 8.70 -15.12
N PRO A 205 20.66 9.91 -14.85
CA PRO A 205 20.71 10.98 -15.85
C PRO A 205 21.69 10.65 -16.98
N SER A 206 22.62 9.74 -16.68
CA SER A 206 23.72 9.32 -17.51
C SER A 206 23.27 8.53 -18.73
N ARG A 207 22.23 7.69 -18.68
CA ARG A 207 21.85 6.88 -19.86
C ARG A 207 21.37 7.73 -21.02
N VAL A 208 20.56 8.75 -20.74
CA VAL A 208 20.07 9.68 -21.76
C VAL A 208 21.20 10.58 -22.25
N ALA A 209 22.03 11.10 -21.33
CA ALA A 209 23.16 11.95 -21.69
C ALA A 209 24.21 11.19 -22.53
N PHE A 210 24.54 9.94 -22.19
CA PHE A 210 25.46 9.11 -22.95
C PHE A 210 24.87 8.66 -24.28
N PHE A 211 23.56 8.39 -24.35
CA PHE A 211 22.92 8.11 -25.63
C PHE A 211 22.94 9.33 -26.54
N ALA A 212 22.63 10.52 -26.01
CA ALA A 212 22.70 11.78 -26.75
C ALA A 212 24.14 12.09 -27.21
N LEU A 213 25.14 11.93 -26.33
CA LEU A 213 26.56 12.10 -26.69
C LEU A 213 27.02 11.06 -27.72
N GLY A 214 26.59 9.80 -27.59
CA GLY A 214 26.87 8.75 -28.56
C GLY A 214 26.26 9.04 -29.93
N LEU A 215 25.02 9.53 -29.98
CA LEU A 215 24.34 9.93 -31.21
C LEU A 215 25.03 11.12 -31.87
N LEU A 216 25.42 12.13 -31.10
CA LEU A 216 26.17 13.29 -31.58
C LEU A 216 27.55 12.87 -32.13
N GLY A 217 28.25 11.95 -31.47
CA GLY A 217 29.50 11.38 -31.96
C GLY A 217 29.33 10.61 -33.28
N PHE A 218 28.26 9.83 -33.43
CA PHE A 218 27.95 9.11 -34.66
C PHE A 218 27.61 10.08 -35.81
N LEU A 219 26.81 11.12 -35.54
CA LEU A 219 26.47 12.15 -36.52
C LEU A 219 27.70 12.99 -36.92
N ALA A 220 28.60 13.30 -35.99
CA ALA A 220 29.85 14.00 -36.27
C ALA A 220 30.82 13.18 -37.13
N ARG A 221 30.85 11.84 -36.97
CA ARG A 221 31.67 10.94 -37.80
C ARG A 221 31.22 10.89 -39.25
N ARG A 222 29.91 11.06 -39.54
CA ARG A 222 29.38 11.01 -40.92
C ARG A 222 29.73 12.24 -41.77
N ARG A 223 30.23 13.33 -41.15
CA ARG A 223 30.57 14.59 -41.83
C ARG A 223 32.06 14.74 -42.16
N ARG A 224 32.89 13.76 -41.83
CA ARG A 224 34.29 13.65 -42.29
C ARG A 224 34.39 12.51 -43.29
#